data_AF-A0A096LE00-F1
#
_entry.id   AF-A0A096LE00-F1
#
_cell.length_a   1.000
_cell.length_b   1.000
_cell.length_c   1.000
_cell.angle_alpha   90.00
_cell.angle_beta   90.00
_cell.angle_gamma   90.00
#
_symmetry.space_group_name_H-M   'P 1'
#
loop_
_entity.id
_entity.type
_entity.pdbx_description
1 polymer ?
#
loop_
_entity_poly.entity_id
_entity_poly.type
_entity_poly.pdbx_seq_one_letter_code
_entity_poly.pdbx_strand_id
1 'polypeptide(L)'
;MASLADRVKARYLEDEAVPADAVIEEMIATVSDRLCIRLKVAELPRLAESIAVDAAIKALRLRGYEGSTSESASDGGSMSNSFVDDVLSAYSADIEALRDACHPKGIKFMGARR
;
A
#
# COMPACT_ATOMS: atom_id res chain seq x y z
N MET A 1 13.58 -2.62 -13.99
CA MET A 1 13.10 -2.99 -12.64
C MET A 1 11.71 -3.56 -12.82
N ALA A 2 11.34 -4.61 -12.08
CA ALA A 2 9.99 -5.17 -12.14
C ALA A 2 8.96 -4.13 -11.68
N SER A 3 7.79 -4.08 -12.32
CA SER A 3 6.71 -3.18 -11.89
C SER A 3 6.14 -3.60 -10.53
N LEU A 4 5.37 -2.72 -9.87
CA LEU A 4 4.68 -3.10 -8.63
C LEU A 4 3.68 -4.25 -8.88
N ALA A 5 3.03 -4.28 -10.03
CA ALA A 5 2.12 -5.35 -10.42
C ALA A 5 2.86 -6.69 -10.57
N ASP A 6 4.03 -6.70 -11.22
CA ASP A 6 4.87 -7.91 -11.32
C ASP A 6 5.28 -8.42 -9.93
N ARG A 7 5.64 -7.50 -9.03
CA ARG A 7 6.00 -7.83 -7.64
C ARG A 7 4.82 -8.39 -6.86
N VAL A 8 3.60 -7.90 -7.09
CA VAL A 8 2.37 -8.43 -6.47
C VAL A 8 2.11 -9.85 -6.96
N LYS A 9 2.07 -10.06 -8.28
CA LYS A 9 1.82 -11.38 -8.88
C LYS A 9 2.82 -12.43 -8.40
N ALA A 10 4.09 -12.05 -8.27
CA ALA A 10 5.14 -12.95 -7.82
C ALA A 10 5.00 -13.46 -6.37
N ARG A 11 4.03 -12.95 -5.58
CA ARG A 11 3.76 -13.41 -4.21
C ARG A 11 2.58 -14.38 -4.08
N TYR A 12 1.89 -14.64 -5.19
CA TYR A 12 0.89 -15.69 -5.27
C TYR A 12 1.58 -17.05 -5.43
N LEU A 13 1.05 -18.08 -4.78
CA LEU A 13 1.53 -19.45 -4.98
C LEU A 13 1.07 -19.99 -6.34
N GLU A 14 1.74 -21.02 -6.86
CA GLU A 14 1.43 -21.60 -8.17
C GLU A 14 -0.02 -22.11 -8.30
N ASP A 15 -0.63 -22.52 -7.18
CA ASP A 15 -2.02 -23.01 -7.11
C ASP A 15 -3.02 -21.93 -6.64
N GLU A 16 -2.56 -20.71 -6.37
CA GLU A 16 -3.41 -19.61 -5.90
C GLU A 16 -4.01 -18.86 -7.10
N ALA A 17 -5.33 -18.61 -7.06
CA ALA A 17 -5.99 -17.81 -8.09
C ALA A 17 -5.49 -16.35 -8.05
N VAL A 18 -4.76 -15.97 -9.10
CA VAL A 18 -4.25 -14.60 -9.26
C VAL A 18 -5.36 -13.68 -9.78
N PRO A 19 -5.62 -12.51 -9.15
CA PRO A 19 -6.58 -11.55 -9.67
C PRO A 19 -6.19 -11.01 -11.05
N ALA A 20 -7.18 -10.51 -11.80
CA ALA A 20 -6.92 -9.84 -13.07
C ALA A 20 -6.05 -8.58 -12.89
N ASP A 21 -5.25 -8.26 -13.92
CA ASP A 21 -4.32 -7.13 -13.93
C ASP A 21 -4.95 -5.81 -13.47
N ALA A 22 -6.09 -5.44 -14.06
CA ALA A 22 -6.79 -4.20 -13.72
C ALA A 22 -7.17 -4.13 -12.23
N VAL A 23 -7.46 -5.26 -11.59
CA VAL A 23 -7.80 -5.32 -10.16
C VAL A 23 -6.54 -5.14 -9.30
N ILE A 24 -5.42 -5.73 -9.73
CA ILE A 24 -4.12 -5.56 -9.06
C ILE A 24 -3.66 -4.11 -9.17
N GLU A 25 -3.73 -3.53 -10.36
CA GLU A 25 -3.32 -2.15 -10.63
C GLU A 25 -4.16 -1.13 -9.87
N GLU A 26 -5.48 -1.31 -9.82
CA GLU A 26 -6.36 -0.48 -9.00
C GLU A 26 -5.96 -0.59 -7.52
N MET A 27 -5.83 -1.80 -6.97
CA MET A 27 -5.47 -1.94 -5.56
C MET A 27 -4.12 -1.30 -5.24
N ILE A 28 -3.12 -1.44 -6.11
CA ILE A 28 -1.83 -0.78 -5.97
C ILE A 28 -2.01 0.74 -5.98
N ALA A 29 -2.80 1.28 -6.91
CA ALA A 29 -3.05 2.72 -7.01
C ALA A 29 -3.70 3.25 -5.72
N THR A 30 -4.76 2.58 -5.23
CA THR A 30 -5.43 2.95 -3.98
C THR A 30 -4.48 2.88 -2.79
N VAL A 31 -3.75 1.77 -2.61
CA VAL A 31 -2.75 1.65 -1.53
C VAL A 31 -1.68 2.74 -1.62
N SER A 32 -1.20 3.04 -2.83
CA SER A 32 -0.17 4.06 -3.06
C SER A 32 -0.67 5.46 -2.73
N ASP A 33 -1.88 5.82 -3.13
CA ASP A 33 -2.51 7.10 -2.78
C ASP A 33 -2.60 7.27 -1.26
N ARG A 34 -3.09 6.24 -0.56
CA ARG A 34 -3.20 6.24 0.91
C ARG A 34 -1.83 6.38 1.59
N LEU A 35 -0.79 5.73 1.05
CA LEU A 35 0.58 5.89 1.53
C LEU A 35 1.10 7.31 1.28
N CYS A 36 0.94 7.87 0.07
CA CYS A 36 1.34 9.23 -0.26
C CYS A 36 0.71 10.26 0.69
N ILE A 37 -0.58 10.11 1.01
CA ILE A 37 -1.29 10.95 1.98
C ILE A 37 -0.64 10.85 3.38
N ARG A 38 -0.38 9.63 3.88
CA ARG A 38 0.21 9.40 5.21
C ARG A 38 1.66 9.88 5.31
N LEU A 39 2.42 9.74 4.22
CA LEU A 39 3.81 10.18 4.09
C LEU A 39 3.93 11.68 3.78
N LYS A 40 2.84 12.34 3.37
CA LYS A 40 2.78 13.74 2.93
C LYS A 40 3.73 14.01 1.76
N VAL A 41 3.63 13.20 0.73
CA VAL A 41 4.43 13.29 -0.50
C VAL A 41 3.53 13.20 -1.73
N ALA A 42 3.97 13.76 -2.84
CA ALA A 42 3.20 13.76 -4.09
C ALA A 42 3.32 12.43 -4.86
N GLU A 43 4.45 11.75 -4.72
CA GLU A 43 4.75 10.49 -5.41
C GLU A 43 5.25 9.45 -4.41
N LEU A 44 4.91 8.18 -4.65
CA LEU A 44 5.28 7.10 -3.76
C LEU A 44 6.81 6.94 -3.72
N PRO A 45 7.45 7.12 -2.55
CA PRO A 45 8.90 6.93 -2.45
C PRO A 45 9.26 5.48 -2.71
N ARG A 46 10.38 5.23 -3.39
CA ARG A 46 10.85 3.88 -3.69
C ARG A 46 10.98 2.98 -2.45
N LEU A 47 11.33 3.56 -1.30
CA LEU A 47 11.41 2.83 -0.03
C LEU A 47 10.03 2.36 0.49
N ALA A 48 8.95 3.04 0.13
CA ALA A 48 7.59 2.68 0.49
C ALA A 48 6.96 1.63 -0.45
N GLU A 49 7.55 1.37 -1.62
CA GLU A 49 7.01 0.41 -2.59
C GLU A 49 6.85 -0.99 -2.00
N SER A 50 7.77 -1.43 -1.14
CA SER A 50 7.66 -2.76 -0.50
C SER A 50 6.45 -2.87 0.43
N ILE A 51 6.09 -1.77 1.10
CA ILE A 51 4.86 -1.69 1.90
C ILE A 51 3.64 -1.69 0.98
N ALA A 52 3.70 -0.93 -0.11
CA ALA A 52 2.59 -0.87 -1.08
C ALA A 52 2.27 -2.26 -1.67
N VAL A 53 3.29 -3.02 -2.08
CA VAL A 53 3.10 -4.39 -2.61
C VAL A 53 2.52 -5.31 -1.54
N ASP A 54 3.04 -5.27 -0.31
CA ASP A 54 2.57 -6.15 0.77
C ASP A 54 1.12 -5.87 1.18
N ALA A 55 0.80 -4.59 1.38
CA ALA A 55 -0.55 -4.15 1.69
C ALA A 55 -1.53 -4.47 0.55
N ALA A 56 -1.14 -4.29 -0.72
CA ALA A 56 -1.98 -4.64 -1.86
C ALA A 56 -2.32 -6.13 -1.90
N ILE A 57 -1.35 -7.03 -1.66
CA ILE A 57 -1.61 -8.48 -1.58
C ILE A 57 -2.55 -8.81 -0.44
N LYS A 58 -2.31 -8.22 0.74
CA LYS A 58 -3.15 -8.46 1.92
C LYS A 58 -4.60 -8.03 1.64
N ALA A 59 -4.79 -6.85 1.05
CA ALA A 59 -6.10 -6.34 0.66
C ALA A 59 -6.78 -7.21 -0.42
N LEU A 60 -6.05 -7.64 -1.45
CA LEU A 60 -6.56 -8.53 -2.52
C LEU A 60 -6.99 -9.89 -1.98
N ARG A 61 -6.21 -10.48 -1.06
CA ARG A 61 -6.56 -11.76 -0.43
C ARG A 61 -7.82 -11.62 0.42
N LEU A 62 -7.88 -10.61 1.28
CA LEU A 62 -9.07 -10.32 2.11
C LEU A 62 -10.32 -10.10 1.25
N ARG A 63 -10.21 -9.33 0.17
CA ARG A 63 -11.28 -9.15 -0.83
C ARG A 63 -11.74 -10.49 -1.43
N GLY A 64 -10.79 -11.35 -1.80
CA GLY A 64 -11.08 -12.67 -2.37
C GLY A 64 -11.82 -13.58 -1.38
N TYR A 65 -11.47 -13.54 -0.10
CA TYR A 65 -12.18 -14.27 0.95
C TYR A 65 -13.62 -13.76 1.14
N GLU A 66 -13.83 -12.44 1.21
CA GLU A 66 -15.18 -11.88 1.35
C GLU A 66 -16.07 -12.16 0.13
N GLY A 67 -15.50 -12.11 -1.09
CA GLY A 67 -16.22 -12.44 -2.33
C GLY A 67 -16.47 -13.94 -2.56
N SER A 68 -15.65 -14.83 -1.97
CA SER A 68 -15.86 -16.29 -2.07
C SER A 68 -16.87 -16.82 -1.05
N THR A 69 -17.12 -16.08 0.03
CA THR A 69 -18.04 -16.47 1.12
C THR A 69 -19.40 -15.78 1.00
N SER A 70 -19.56 -14.85 0.06
CA SER A 70 -20.76 -14.05 -0.08
C SER A 70 -21.18 -14.01 -1.54
N GLU A 71 -22.42 -14.43 -1.82
CA GLU A 71 -23.12 -14.27 -3.11
C GLU A 71 -23.28 -12.79 -3.55
N SER A 72 -22.66 -11.86 -2.80
CA SER A 72 -22.71 -10.41 -2.94
C SER A 72 -21.66 -9.83 -3.91
N ALA A 73 -20.75 -10.63 -4.47
CA ALA A 73 -19.73 -10.14 -5.42
C ALA A 73 -20.31 -9.71 -6.79
N SER A 74 -21.61 -9.91 -7.02
CA SER A 74 -22.30 -9.57 -8.27
C SER A 74 -22.64 -8.08 -8.42
N ASP A 75 -22.51 -7.26 -7.37
CA ASP A 75 -22.90 -5.85 -7.41
C ASP A 75 -21.74 -4.95 -6.94
N GLY A 76 -20.69 -4.86 -7.76
CA GLY A 76 -19.74 -3.73 -7.78
C GLY A 76 -19.37 -3.11 -6.44
N GLY A 77 -19.11 -3.92 -5.40
CA GLY A 77 -18.86 -3.44 -4.05
C GLY A 77 -17.64 -2.53 -4.03
N SER A 78 -17.89 -1.23 -3.93
CA SER A 78 -16.84 -0.22 -3.84
C SER A 78 -16.01 -0.50 -2.58
N MET A 79 -14.73 -0.81 -2.76
CA MET A 79 -13.81 -0.95 -1.64
C MET A 79 -13.68 0.40 -0.95
N SER A 80 -14.09 0.46 0.31
CA SER A 80 -14.04 1.70 1.06
C SER A 80 -12.59 2.01 1.44
N ASN A 81 -12.17 3.26 1.31
CA ASN A 81 -10.84 3.72 1.75
C ASN A 81 -10.52 3.34 3.20
N SER A 82 -11.52 3.18 4.06
CA SER A 82 -11.39 2.70 5.44
C SER A 82 -10.85 1.27 5.55
N PHE A 83 -11.19 0.39 4.62
CA PHE A 83 -10.65 -0.98 4.59
C PHE A 83 -9.15 -0.98 4.30
N VAL A 84 -8.73 -0.20 3.29
CA VAL A 84 -7.29 -0.07 2.97
C VAL A 84 -6.55 0.64 4.11
N ASP A 85 -7.18 1.60 4.78
CA ASP A 85 -6.62 2.28 5.95
C ASP A 85 -6.36 1.30 7.12
N ASP A 86 -7.28 0.35 7.34
CA ASP A 86 -7.15 -0.73 8.32
C ASP A 86 -6.01 -1.68 7.96
N VAL A 87 -5.91 -2.11 6.70
CA VAL A 87 -4.77 -2.92 6.22
C VAL A 87 -3.45 -2.19 6.47
N LEU A 88 -3.39 -0.89 6.16
CA LEU A 88 -2.19 -0.08 6.35
C LEU A 88 -1.87 0.19 7.83
N SER A 89 -2.79 -0.05 8.77
CA SER A 89 -2.52 0.12 10.20
C SER A 89 -1.42 -0.84 10.70
N ALA A 90 -1.31 -2.01 10.07
CA ALA A 90 -0.30 -3.03 10.38
C ALA A 90 1.14 -2.56 10.08
N TYR A 91 1.31 -1.52 9.26
CA TYR A 91 2.61 -0.95 8.86
C TYR A 91 2.83 0.45 9.45
N SER A 92 2.04 0.84 10.46
CA SER A 92 2.07 2.19 11.05
C SER A 92 3.49 2.62 11.44
N ALA A 93 4.23 1.79 12.17
CA ALA A 93 5.60 2.10 12.59
C ALA A 93 6.56 2.39 11.42
N ASP A 94 6.53 1.56 10.37
CA ASP A 94 7.36 1.76 9.18
C ASP A 94 6.92 3.00 8.38
N ILE A 95 5.62 3.24 8.25
CA ILE A 95 5.07 4.43 7.59
C ILE A 95 5.50 5.70 8.33
N GLU A 96 5.50 5.69 9.66
CA GLU A 96 5.96 6.82 10.46
C GLU A 96 7.46 7.07 10.31
N ALA A 97 8.28 6.02 10.33
CA ALA A 97 9.72 6.13 10.10
C ALA A 97 10.02 6.67 8.68
N LEU A 98 9.29 6.20 7.67
CA LEU A 98 9.41 6.68 6.29
C LEU A 98 8.96 8.13 6.14
N ARG A 99 7.88 8.53 6.82
CA ARG A 99 7.41 9.92 6.84
C ARG A 99 8.51 10.83 7.41
N ASP A 100 9.11 10.45 8.52
CA ASP A 100 10.19 11.22 9.15
C ASP A 100 11.45 11.29 8.25
N ALA A 101 11.74 10.22 7.50
CA ALA A 101 12.82 10.21 6.52
C ALA A 101 12.51 11.11 5.30
N CYS A 102 11.25 11.22 4.88
CA CYS A 102 10.82 12.13 3.81
C CYS A 102 10.84 13.60 4.24
N HIS A 103 10.66 13.87 5.53
CA HIS A 103 10.60 15.21 6.12
C HIS A 103 11.62 15.34 7.27
N PRO A 104 12.94 15.31 6.97
CA PRO A 104 13.95 15.38 8.01
C PRO A 104 13.80 16.70 8.77
N LYS A 105 13.59 16.62 10.09
CA LYS A 105 13.55 17.80 10.96
C LYS A 105 14.89 18.50 10.81
N GLY A 106 14.86 19.71 10.24
CA GLY A 106 16.07 20.50 9.99
C GLY A 106 16.97 20.50 11.22
N ILE A 107 18.20 20.00 11.05
CA ILE A 107 19.23 20.06 12.08
C ILE A 107 19.45 21.54 12.36
N LYS A 108 18.94 22.02 13.50
CA LYS A 108 19.29 23.36 13.99
C LYS A 108 20.76 23.28 14.38
N PHE A 109 21.65 23.67 13.47
CA PHE A 109 23.03 24.00 13.80
C PHE A 109 22.99 25.22 14.74
N MET A 110 22.90 24.94 16.03
CA MET A 110 23.00 25.95 17.07
C MET A 110 24.47 26.02 17.49
N GLY A 111 25.26 26.78 16.74
CA GLY A 111 26.68 27.04 17.03
C GLY A 111 27.42 27.46 15.76
N ALA A 112 28.22 28.53 15.70
CA ALA A 112 28.82 29.30 16.76
C ALA A 112 28.78 30.80 16.41
N ARG A 113 28.34 31.63 17.36
CA ARG A 113 28.69 33.05 17.35
C ARG A 113 30.19 33.13 17.65
N ARG A 114 30.96 33.69 16.73
CA ARG A 114 32.25 34.32 17.03
C ARG A 114 32.10 35.81 16.75
#